data_AF-A0A9D8TUE0-F1
#
_entry.id   AF-A0A9D8TUE0-F1
#
_cell.length_a   1.000
_cell.length_b   1.000
_cell.length_c   1.000
_cell.angle_alpha   90.00
_cell.angle_beta   90.00
_cell.angle_gamma   90.00
#
_symmetry.space_group_name_H-M   'P 1'
#
loop_
_entity.id
_entity.type
_entity.pdbx_description
1 polymer ?
#
loop_
_entity_poly.entity_id
_entity_poly.type
_entity_poly.pdbx_seq_one_letter_code
_entity_poly.pdbx_strand_id
1 'polypeptide(L)'
;MEFILIARKLQSGIVQYVHDAYGEGCLKIASELLEKYNTPESVEALFSGKALSALGKTDAEFETENCRQNPLSFSSSEESVLGWFVDSLFFYDSDNVWYFIAAGHDSLRIKMPLGYVLSHPDVVISDSEERKILSERLISHILGAYHYTDPQFASLLSEKFTEGVESIRREVRQADNPAQWFSYMYPEIIEYFDSPVSVATVKDGTEITCFEIRRKKNKKTETVNNWHRYAYDLKNALEGNDSPLNKAEDDFELFGIRSDYCDAYSELSSAISERIAVEN
;
A
#
# COMPACT_ATOMS: atom_id res chain seq x y z
N MET A 1 -14.38 -6.76 5.40
CA MET A 1 -14.45 -7.43 4.08
C MET A 1 -13.21 -6.98 3.35
N GLU A 2 -12.16 -7.82 3.28
CA GLU A 2 -10.84 -7.44 2.76
C GLU A 2 -10.72 -7.69 1.25
N PHE A 3 -10.22 -6.70 0.52
CA PHE A 3 -9.90 -6.77 -0.90
C PHE A 3 -8.42 -7.06 -1.09
N ILE A 4 -8.13 -8.26 -1.56
CA ILE A 4 -6.78 -8.74 -1.76
C ILE A 4 -6.47 -8.78 -3.25
N LEU A 5 -5.28 -8.29 -3.60
CA LEU A 5 -4.73 -8.41 -4.94
C LEU A 5 -3.53 -9.34 -4.94
N ILE A 6 -3.43 -10.16 -5.98
CA ILE A 6 -2.21 -10.92 -6.29
C ILE A 6 -1.69 -10.42 -7.63
N ALA A 7 -0.45 -9.95 -7.64
CA ALA A 7 0.17 -9.31 -8.78
C ALA A 7 1.60 -9.78 -9.01
N ARG A 8 2.07 -9.62 -10.25
CA ARG A 8 3.46 -9.84 -10.63
C ARG A 8 3.94 -8.77 -11.59
N LYS A 9 5.24 -8.49 -11.55
CA LYS A 9 5.92 -7.62 -12.50
C LYS A 9 6.50 -8.44 -13.64
N LEU A 10 6.13 -8.10 -14.87
CA LEU A 10 6.71 -8.70 -16.07
C LEU A 10 8.07 -8.04 -16.39
N GLN A 11 8.90 -8.70 -17.20
CA GLN A 11 10.19 -8.14 -17.64
C GLN A 11 10.04 -6.80 -18.38
N SER A 12 8.90 -6.56 -19.03
CA SER A 12 8.57 -5.28 -19.67
C SER A 12 8.33 -4.13 -18.68
N GLY A 13 8.24 -4.43 -17.38
CA GLY A 13 7.86 -3.48 -16.32
C GLY A 13 6.34 -3.35 -16.12
N ILE A 14 5.53 -3.96 -17.00
CA ILE A 14 4.07 -4.04 -16.84
C ILE A 14 3.74 -4.93 -15.64
N VAL A 15 2.77 -4.51 -14.84
CA VAL A 15 2.24 -5.30 -13.74
C VAL A 15 1.01 -6.07 -14.21
N GLN A 16 1.02 -7.38 -14.03
CA GLN A 16 -0.13 -8.25 -14.26
C GLN A 16 -0.73 -8.63 -12.91
N TYR A 17 -2.04 -8.53 -12.74
CA TYR A 17 -2.68 -8.77 -11.45
C TYR A 17 -4.07 -9.39 -11.59
N VAL A 18 -4.53 -9.99 -10.49
CA VAL A 18 -5.85 -10.62 -10.37
C VAL A 18 -6.46 -10.22 -9.02
N HIS A 19 -7.78 -10.02 -9.04
CA HIS A 19 -8.57 -9.80 -7.84
C HIS A 19 -8.88 -11.15 -7.20
N ASP A 20 -8.42 -11.35 -5.97
CA ASP A 20 -8.91 -12.47 -5.15
C ASP A 20 -9.82 -11.92 -4.06
N ALA A 21 -11.09 -12.30 -4.17
CA ALA A 21 -12.12 -11.83 -3.27
C ALA A 21 -12.45 -12.94 -2.27
N TYR A 22 -12.14 -12.64 -1.02
CA TYR A 22 -12.68 -13.23 0.22
C TYR A 22 -12.16 -14.59 0.68
N GLY A 23 -11.59 -14.56 1.90
CA GLY A 23 -11.96 -15.53 2.94
C GLY A 23 -10.82 -16.11 3.77
N GLU A 24 -9.61 -16.21 3.23
CA GLU A 24 -8.61 -17.11 3.83
C GLU A 24 -7.53 -16.44 4.69
N GLY A 25 -7.58 -15.10 4.80
CA GLY A 25 -6.64 -14.31 5.58
C GLY A 25 -5.25 -14.22 4.94
N CYS A 26 -4.59 -13.08 5.09
CA CYS A 26 -3.33 -12.78 4.43
C CYS A 26 -2.23 -13.84 4.68
N LEU A 27 -2.19 -14.45 5.86
CA LEU A 27 -1.16 -15.43 6.22
C LEU A 27 -1.27 -16.75 5.45
N LYS A 28 -2.49 -17.23 5.19
CA LYS A 28 -2.68 -18.45 4.41
C LYS A 28 -2.25 -18.25 2.96
N ILE A 29 -2.64 -17.14 2.36
CA ILE A 29 -2.19 -16.75 1.02
C ILE A 29 -0.67 -16.64 0.97
N ALA A 30 -0.05 -15.98 1.96
CA ALA A 30 1.40 -15.85 2.04
C ALA A 30 2.11 -17.22 2.07
N SER A 31 1.60 -18.16 2.87
CA SER A 31 2.15 -19.53 2.95
C SER A 31 2.01 -20.26 1.63
N GLU A 32 0.83 -20.22 1.00
CA GLU A 32 0.59 -20.92 -0.26
C GLU A 32 1.43 -20.37 -1.42
N LEU A 33 1.63 -19.06 -1.49
CA LEU A 33 2.50 -18.43 -2.50
C LEU A 33 3.96 -18.90 -2.34
N LEU A 34 4.47 -18.97 -1.11
CA LEU A 34 5.83 -19.43 -0.85
C LEU A 34 6.02 -20.94 -1.00
N GLU A 35 5.00 -21.75 -0.72
CA GLU A 35 5.07 -23.21 -0.84
C GLU A 35 4.90 -23.70 -2.28
N LYS A 36 3.95 -23.11 -3.02
CA LYS A 36 3.53 -23.63 -4.34
C LYS A 36 4.04 -22.77 -5.49
N TYR A 37 4.29 -21.48 -5.27
CA TYR A 37 4.50 -20.50 -6.33
C TYR A 37 5.79 -19.67 -6.15
N ASN A 38 6.87 -20.27 -5.62
CA ASN A 38 8.11 -19.53 -5.28
C ASN A 38 9.25 -19.67 -6.31
N THR A 39 8.91 -20.03 -7.55
CA THR A 39 9.85 -20.08 -8.69
C THR A 39 9.22 -19.38 -9.89
N PRO A 40 10.01 -18.77 -10.80
CA PRO A 40 9.48 -18.08 -11.98
C PRO A 40 8.50 -18.94 -12.79
N GLU A 41 8.81 -20.22 -12.97
CA GLU A 41 7.98 -21.18 -13.70
C GLU A 41 6.64 -21.44 -12.99
N SER A 42 6.66 -21.60 -11.67
CA SER A 42 5.44 -21.79 -10.88
C SER A 42 4.57 -20.52 -10.85
N VAL A 43 5.18 -19.33 -10.83
CA VAL A 43 4.46 -18.06 -10.92
C VAL A 43 3.85 -17.89 -12.31
N GLU A 44 4.53 -18.29 -13.38
CA GLU A 44 3.94 -18.31 -14.72
C GLU A 44 2.70 -19.22 -14.77
N ALA A 45 2.80 -20.41 -14.20
CA ALA A 45 1.67 -21.34 -14.11
C ALA A 45 0.49 -20.78 -13.28
N LEU A 46 0.80 -20.00 -12.24
CA LEU A 46 -0.22 -19.30 -11.44
C LEU A 46 -1.02 -18.33 -12.33
N PHE A 47 -0.33 -17.47 -13.06
CA PHE A 47 -0.91 -16.42 -13.89
C PHE A 47 -1.38 -16.91 -15.28
N SER A 48 -1.18 -18.17 -15.64
CA SER A 48 -1.70 -18.76 -16.88
C SER A 48 -3.16 -19.25 -16.77
N GLY A 49 -3.87 -18.92 -15.68
CA GLY A 49 -5.35 -18.95 -15.61
C GLY A 49 -6.01 -20.20 -15.01
N LYS A 50 -5.27 -21.24 -14.57
CA LYS A 50 -5.86 -22.45 -13.94
C LYS A 50 -5.64 -22.58 -12.43
N ALA A 51 -4.62 -21.92 -11.88
CA ALA A 51 -4.21 -22.13 -10.49
C ALA A 51 -4.70 -21.04 -9.53
N LEU A 52 -4.96 -19.83 -10.04
CA LEU A 52 -5.50 -18.70 -9.26
C LEU A 52 -6.87 -19.01 -8.65
N SER A 53 -7.74 -19.74 -9.36
CA SER A 53 -9.05 -20.15 -8.84
C SER A 53 -8.96 -21.23 -7.75
N ALA A 54 -7.77 -21.74 -7.43
CA ALA A 54 -7.54 -22.77 -6.41
C ALA A 54 -6.80 -22.25 -5.17
N LEU A 55 -6.18 -21.06 -5.23
CA LEU A 55 -5.78 -20.31 -4.05
C LEU A 55 -7.04 -19.86 -3.31
N GLY A 56 -7.07 -19.93 -1.99
CA GLY A 56 -8.19 -19.35 -1.24
C GLY A 56 -9.46 -20.20 -1.17
N LYS A 57 -9.48 -21.45 -1.66
CA LYS A 57 -10.72 -22.26 -1.73
C LYS A 57 -11.09 -22.92 -0.40
N THR A 58 -12.19 -22.45 0.18
CA THR A 58 -13.17 -23.28 0.92
C THR A 58 -14.61 -22.83 0.59
N ASP A 59 -15.58 -23.71 0.84
CA ASP A 59 -17.03 -23.76 0.54
C ASP A 59 -17.85 -22.42 0.56
N ALA A 60 -17.38 -21.38 -0.11
CA ALA A 60 -18.07 -20.09 -0.21
C ALA A 60 -19.18 -20.14 -1.28
N GLU A 61 -20.32 -19.54 -0.96
CA GLU A 61 -21.57 -19.59 -1.73
C GLU A 61 -21.43 -19.07 -3.18
N PHE A 62 -22.33 -19.56 -4.05
CA PHE A 62 -22.39 -19.34 -5.51
C PHE A 62 -22.23 -17.89 -5.99
N GLU A 63 -22.50 -16.88 -5.17
CA GLU A 63 -22.30 -15.46 -5.51
C GLU A 63 -20.79 -15.09 -5.63
N THR A 64 -19.90 -15.90 -5.05
CA THR A 64 -18.44 -15.74 -5.13
C THR A 64 -17.81 -16.26 -6.43
N GLU A 65 -18.55 -17.04 -7.22
CA GLU A 65 -18.05 -17.64 -8.48
C GLU A 65 -17.86 -16.59 -9.59
N ASN A 66 -18.70 -15.54 -9.62
CA ASN A 66 -18.64 -14.51 -10.68
C ASN A 66 -17.48 -13.51 -10.51
N CYS A 67 -17.05 -13.19 -9.29
CA CYS A 67 -15.86 -12.33 -9.07
C CYS A 67 -14.54 -13.08 -9.30
N ARG A 68 -14.52 -14.41 -9.11
CA ARG A 68 -13.34 -15.28 -9.34
C ARG A 68 -13.05 -15.54 -10.82
N GLN A 69 -13.99 -15.19 -11.71
CA GLN A 69 -13.80 -15.23 -13.16
C GLN A 69 -13.13 -13.96 -13.72
N ASN A 70 -12.56 -13.11 -12.87
CA ASN A 70 -11.95 -11.87 -13.34
C ASN A 70 -10.77 -12.15 -14.28
N PRO A 71 -10.80 -11.59 -15.51
CA PRO A 71 -9.70 -11.72 -16.45
C PRO A 71 -8.44 -11.09 -15.87
N LEU A 72 -7.29 -11.67 -16.22
CA LEU A 72 -5.98 -11.09 -15.92
C LEU A 72 -5.98 -9.62 -16.33
N SER A 73 -5.71 -8.75 -15.36
CA SER A 73 -5.67 -7.30 -15.57
C SER A 73 -4.22 -6.82 -15.63
N PHE A 74 -4.00 -5.69 -16.29
CA PHE A 74 -2.68 -5.14 -16.52
C PHE A 74 -2.61 -3.68 -16.10
N SER A 75 -1.47 -3.30 -15.54
CA SER A 75 -1.20 -1.94 -15.07
C SER A 75 0.20 -1.50 -15.48
N SER A 76 0.37 -0.21 -15.69
CA SER A 76 1.65 0.37 -16.13
C SER A 76 2.70 0.51 -15.02
N SER A 77 2.30 0.38 -13.75
CA SER A 77 3.19 0.53 -12.59
C SER A 77 2.64 -0.20 -11.35
N GLU A 78 3.49 -0.35 -10.33
CA GLU A 78 3.11 -0.90 -9.01
C GLU A 78 2.11 0.02 -8.29
N GLU A 79 2.37 1.33 -8.32
CA GLU A 79 1.52 2.35 -7.69
C GLU A 79 0.10 2.36 -8.29
N SER A 80 -0.02 2.15 -9.60
CA SER A 80 -1.33 2.15 -10.29
C SER A 80 -2.19 0.93 -10.00
N VAL A 81 -1.66 -0.11 -9.36
CA VAL A 81 -2.44 -1.26 -8.85
C VAL A 81 -2.96 -0.98 -7.44
N LEU A 82 -2.30 -0.08 -6.70
CA LEU A 82 -2.65 0.28 -5.32
C LEU A 82 -3.73 1.38 -5.32
N GLY A 83 -4.97 0.99 -5.58
CA GLY A 83 -6.15 1.85 -5.45
C GLY A 83 -6.68 1.96 -4.01
N TRP A 84 -7.57 2.92 -3.76
CA TRP A 84 -8.16 3.18 -2.42
C TRP A 84 -8.99 2.03 -1.83
N PHE A 85 -9.35 1.03 -2.64
CA PHE A 85 -10.19 -0.10 -2.25
C PHE A 85 -9.41 -1.38 -2.02
N VAL A 86 -8.08 -1.37 -2.16
CA VAL A 86 -7.23 -2.54 -1.95
C VAL A 86 -6.75 -2.53 -0.51
N ASP A 87 -7.04 -3.59 0.24
CA ASP A 87 -6.62 -3.75 1.64
C ASP A 87 -5.27 -4.48 1.75
N SER A 88 -4.92 -5.30 0.77
CA SER A 88 -3.65 -6.01 0.74
C SER A 88 -3.24 -6.39 -0.66
N LEU A 89 -1.93 -6.32 -0.94
CA LEU A 89 -1.36 -6.70 -2.21
C LEU A 89 -0.20 -7.67 -2.00
N PHE A 90 -0.32 -8.86 -2.61
CA PHE A 90 0.77 -9.80 -2.81
C PHE A 90 1.43 -9.51 -4.14
N PHE A 91 2.72 -9.21 -4.15
CA PHE A 91 3.42 -8.70 -5.33
C PHE A 91 4.70 -9.50 -5.59
N TYR A 92 4.76 -10.20 -6.72
CA TYR A 92 5.98 -10.85 -7.20
C TYR A 92 6.79 -9.88 -8.04
N ASP A 93 7.97 -9.48 -7.57
CA ASP A 93 8.80 -8.48 -8.26
C ASP A 93 9.82 -9.14 -9.20
N SER A 94 10.48 -8.29 -9.98
CA SER A 94 11.57 -8.57 -10.93
C SER A 94 12.80 -9.25 -10.32
N ASP A 95 12.95 -9.24 -9.00
CA ASP A 95 13.98 -9.99 -8.26
C ASP A 95 13.57 -11.45 -7.97
N ASN A 96 12.40 -11.87 -8.45
CA ASN A 96 11.80 -13.18 -8.21
C ASN A 96 11.44 -13.45 -6.76
N VAL A 97 11.09 -12.41 -6.00
CA VAL A 97 10.66 -12.50 -4.61
C VAL A 97 9.21 -12.07 -4.48
N TRP A 98 8.46 -12.78 -3.64
CA TRP A 98 7.13 -12.36 -3.22
C TRP A 98 7.19 -11.35 -2.07
N TYR A 99 6.40 -10.31 -2.22
CA TYR A 99 6.21 -9.26 -1.24
C TYR A 99 4.74 -9.17 -0.82
N PHE A 100 4.52 -8.75 0.41
CA PHE A 100 3.24 -8.26 0.90
C PHE A 100 3.34 -6.74 1.05
N ILE A 101 2.30 -6.05 0.59
CA ILE A 101 2.11 -4.63 0.75
C ILE A 101 0.77 -4.45 1.46
N ALA A 102 0.83 -3.84 2.65
CA ALA A 102 -0.37 -3.35 3.30
C ALA A 102 -0.93 -2.23 2.43
N ALA A 103 -2.02 -2.54 1.72
CA ALA A 103 -2.71 -1.56 0.90
C ALA A 103 -3.86 -1.01 1.76
N GLY A 104 -4.10 0.28 1.71
CA GLY A 104 -5.08 0.92 2.57
C GLY A 104 -5.09 2.41 2.30
N HIS A 105 -5.71 3.16 3.20
CA HIS A 105 -5.77 4.61 3.11
C HIS A 105 -4.41 5.29 3.31
N ASP A 106 -3.39 4.54 3.70
CA ASP A 106 -2.04 5.06 3.92
C ASP A 106 -1.32 5.24 2.58
N SER A 107 -0.84 6.46 2.34
CA SER A 107 0.03 6.76 1.19
C SER A 107 1.46 6.30 1.44
N LEU A 108 1.87 6.23 2.71
CA LEU A 108 3.14 5.63 3.15
C LEU A 108 2.99 4.11 3.26
N ARG A 109 3.24 3.39 2.15
CA ARG A 109 3.12 1.93 2.09
C ARG A 109 4.48 1.26 2.22
N ILE A 110 4.50 0.11 2.88
CA ILE A 110 5.72 -0.68 3.10
C ILE A 110 5.57 -2.02 2.37
N LYS A 111 6.54 -2.32 1.51
CA LYS A 111 6.65 -3.57 0.75
C LYS A 111 7.61 -4.52 1.46
N MET A 112 7.05 -5.59 2.02
CA MET A 112 7.75 -6.54 2.90
C MET A 112 7.88 -7.92 2.25
N PRO A 113 9.07 -8.56 2.24
CA PRO A 113 9.21 -9.92 1.74
C PRO A 113 8.29 -10.89 2.50
N LEU A 114 7.67 -11.87 1.82
CA LEU A 114 6.76 -12.81 2.49
C LEU A 114 7.43 -13.66 3.57
N GLY A 115 8.72 -13.95 3.45
CA GLY A 115 9.47 -14.64 4.51
C GLY A 115 9.47 -13.87 5.84
N TYR A 116 9.54 -12.54 5.77
CA TYR A 116 9.41 -11.68 6.95
C TYR A 116 7.99 -11.76 7.52
N VAL A 117 6.98 -11.64 6.67
CA VAL A 117 5.55 -11.67 7.05
C VAL A 117 5.18 -12.97 7.75
N LEU A 118 5.67 -14.12 7.28
CA LEU A 118 5.40 -15.41 7.94
C LEU A 118 6.12 -15.54 9.28
N SER A 119 7.25 -14.86 9.46
CA SER A 119 7.96 -14.81 10.74
C SER A 119 7.34 -13.80 11.72
N HIS A 120 6.53 -12.87 11.20
CA HIS A 120 5.94 -11.72 11.88
C HIS A 120 4.46 -11.59 11.52
N PRO A 121 3.61 -12.55 11.92
CA PRO A 121 2.25 -12.67 11.41
C PRO A 121 1.38 -11.46 11.73
N ASP A 122 1.64 -10.78 12.85
CA ASP A 122 0.87 -9.60 13.27
C ASP A 122 1.10 -8.40 12.33
N VAL A 123 2.16 -8.41 11.53
CA VAL A 123 2.44 -7.33 10.57
C VAL A 123 1.41 -7.22 9.46
N VAL A 124 0.51 -8.21 9.26
CA VAL A 124 -0.61 -8.11 8.29
C VAL A 124 -1.83 -7.40 8.87
N ILE A 125 -1.94 -7.28 10.19
CA ILE A 125 -3.05 -6.66 10.91
C ILE A 125 -2.83 -5.13 10.96
N SER A 126 -3.81 -4.34 10.55
CA SER A 126 -3.69 -2.88 10.35
C SER A 126 -3.25 -2.11 11.60
N ASP A 127 -3.85 -2.44 12.73
CA ASP A 127 -3.67 -1.77 14.02
C ASP A 127 -2.74 -2.49 14.98
N SER A 128 -1.99 -3.50 14.50
CA SER A 128 -1.05 -4.23 15.35
C SER A 128 0.11 -3.35 15.80
N GLU A 129 0.61 -3.63 17.01
CA GLU A 129 1.77 -2.94 17.56
C GLU A 129 3.00 -3.08 16.66
N GLU A 130 3.16 -4.25 16.01
CA GLU A 130 4.26 -4.46 15.09
C GLU A 130 4.18 -3.54 13.86
N ARG A 131 3.00 -3.37 13.27
CA ARG A 131 2.80 -2.45 12.14
C ARG A 131 3.03 -0.99 12.54
N LYS A 132 2.65 -0.60 13.77
CA LYS A 132 2.93 0.72 14.33
C LYS A 132 4.44 0.95 14.47
N ILE A 133 5.15 0.03 15.13
CA ILE A 133 6.61 0.09 15.30
C ILE A 133 7.30 0.19 13.94
N LEU A 134 6.88 -0.60 12.95
CA LEU A 134 7.47 -0.59 11.63
C LEU A 134 7.28 0.77 10.92
N SER A 135 6.08 1.33 11.03
CA SER A 135 5.75 2.65 10.48
C SER A 135 6.56 3.76 11.14
N GLU A 136 6.68 3.75 12.48
CA GLU A 136 7.51 4.70 13.22
C GLU A 136 8.99 4.61 12.84
N ARG A 137 9.51 3.38 12.64
CA ARG A 137 10.88 3.15 12.19
C ARG A 137 11.11 3.74 10.80
N LEU A 138 10.18 3.55 9.87
CA LEU A 138 10.26 4.15 8.53
C LEU A 138 10.23 5.67 8.59
N ILE A 139 9.27 6.25 9.32
CA ILE A 139 9.14 7.72 9.46
C ILE A 139 10.40 8.30 10.12
N SER A 140 10.93 7.63 11.15
CA SER A 140 12.18 8.03 11.80
C SER A 140 13.38 7.98 10.84
N HIS A 141 13.41 7.00 9.94
CA HIS A 141 14.43 6.89 8.90
C HIS A 141 14.32 8.03 7.89
N ILE A 142 13.10 8.36 7.42
CA ILE A 142 12.81 9.49 6.53
C ILE A 142 13.28 10.81 7.16
N LEU A 143 12.78 11.13 8.36
CA LEU A 143 13.05 12.38 9.05
C LEU A 143 14.47 12.47 9.64
N GLY A 144 15.19 11.34 9.65
CA GLY A 144 16.53 11.20 10.19
C GLY A 144 17.57 10.98 9.10
N ALA A 145 17.93 9.72 8.89
CA ALA A 145 18.99 9.34 7.99
C ALA A 145 18.81 9.95 6.59
N TYR A 146 17.60 9.85 6.01
CA TYR A 146 17.35 10.38 4.67
C TYR A 146 17.45 11.91 4.63
N HIS A 147 16.84 12.60 5.59
CA HIS A 147 16.97 14.05 5.79
C HIS A 147 18.42 14.54 5.78
N TYR A 148 19.35 13.84 6.43
CA TYR A 148 20.77 14.24 6.43
C TYR A 148 21.50 13.92 5.13
N THR A 149 21.01 12.98 4.34
CA THR A 149 21.67 12.53 3.11
C THR A 149 21.18 13.21 1.83
N ASP A 150 19.97 13.78 1.81
CA ASP A 150 19.38 14.45 0.65
C ASP A 150 19.19 15.96 0.92
N PRO A 151 20.06 16.84 0.37
CA PRO A 151 19.98 18.28 0.61
C PRO A 151 18.67 18.92 0.12
N GLN A 152 18.05 18.38 -0.94
CA GLN A 152 16.81 18.94 -1.48
C GLN A 152 15.63 18.63 -0.57
N PHE A 153 15.62 17.43 0.02
CA PHE A 153 14.66 17.06 1.03
C PHE A 153 14.85 17.88 2.31
N ALA A 154 16.09 18.13 2.73
CA ALA A 154 16.39 19.01 3.87
C ALA A 154 15.87 20.44 3.65
N SER A 155 16.06 21.00 2.45
CA SER A 155 15.50 22.30 2.09
C SER A 155 13.98 22.30 2.16
N LEU A 156 13.31 21.29 1.57
CA LEU A 156 11.86 21.15 1.63
C LEU A 156 11.35 21.12 3.08
N LEU A 157 12.01 20.36 3.95
CA LEU A 157 11.64 20.28 5.37
C LEU A 157 11.78 21.62 6.08
N SER A 158 12.90 22.32 5.86
CA SER A 158 13.15 23.63 6.49
C SER A 158 12.21 24.75 6.01
N GLU A 159 11.75 24.68 4.76
CA GLU A 159 10.86 25.68 4.17
C GLU A 159 9.41 25.49 4.62
N LYS A 160 8.92 24.24 4.60
CA LYS A 160 7.51 23.93 4.86
C LYS A 160 7.18 23.61 6.31
N PHE A 161 8.15 23.14 7.09
CA PHE A 161 7.92 22.66 8.46
C PHE A 161 8.87 23.36 9.44
N THR A 162 8.55 24.63 9.74
CA THR A 162 9.38 25.53 10.55
C THR A 162 9.56 25.08 12.00
N GLU A 163 8.64 24.26 12.52
CA GLU A 163 8.76 23.63 13.85
C GLU A 163 9.86 22.55 13.92
N GLY A 164 10.35 22.11 12.76
CA GLY A 164 11.43 21.13 12.63
C GLY A 164 10.98 19.68 12.77
N VAL A 165 11.86 18.77 12.33
CA VAL A 165 11.59 17.33 12.25
C VAL A 165 11.28 16.65 13.60
N GLU A 166 11.76 17.22 14.71
CA GLU A 166 11.49 16.67 16.04
C GLU A 166 10.05 16.92 16.51
N SER A 167 9.40 17.99 16.05
CA SER A 167 7.97 18.22 16.31
C SER A 167 7.14 17.12 15.63
N ILE A 168 7.41 16.89 14.34
CA ILE A 168 6.80 15.85 13.52
C ILE A 168 6.97 14.46 14.16
N ARG A 169 8.19 14.11 14.59
CA ARG A 169 8.46 12.83 15.26
C ARG A 169 7.65 12.65 16.54
N ARG A 170 7.43 13.72 17.30
CA ARG A 170 6.66 13.66 18.55
C ARG A 170 5.19 13.38 18.27
N GLU A 171 4.60 14.08 17.31
CA GLU A 171 3.21 13.86 16.91
C GLU A 171 2.99 12.43 16.42
N VAL A 172 3.89 11.93 15.56
CA VAL A 172 3.79 10.57 15.01
C VAL A 172 3.82 9.51 16.11
N ARG A 173 4.68 9.64 17.13
CA ARG A 173 4.74 8.72 18.27
C ARG A 173 3.53 8.77 19.20
N GLN A 174 2.75 9.85 19.13
CA GLN A 174 1.53 10.02 19.92
C GLN A 174 0.28 9.57 19.16
N ALA A 175 0.39 9.29 17.86
CA ALA A 175 -0.72 8.86 17.03
C ALA A 175 -1.01 7.36 17.23
N ASP A 176 -2.30 7.03 17.27
CA ASP A 176 -2.73 5.63 17.36
C ASP A 176 -2.35 4.82 16.10
N ASN A 177 -2.31 5.48 14.94
CA ASN A 177 -1.81 4.94 13.67
C ASN A 177 -0.76 5.91 13.06
N PRO A 178 0.55 5.67 13.29
CA PRO A 178 1.63 6.52 12.81
C PRO A 178 1.66 6.71 11.29
N ALA A 179 1.44 5.66 10.49
CA ALA A 179 1.50 5.73 9.02
C ALA A 179 0.35 6.55 8.45
N GLN A 180 -0.86 6.31 8.95
CA GLN A 180 -2.05 7.05 8.54
C GLN A 180 -1.96 8.52 8.93
N TRP A 181 -1.62 8.80 10.20
CA TRP A 181 -1.42 10.15 10.70
C TRP A 181 -0.40 10.92 9.86
N PHE A 182 0.76 10.30 9.62
CA PHE A 182 1.82 10.92 8.86
C PHE A 182 1.41 11.18 7.40
N SER A 183 0.66 10.26 6.78
CA SER A 183 0.14 10.42 5.42
C SER A 183 -0.84 11.61 5.30
N TYR A 184 -1.70 11.82 6.30
CA TYR A 184 -2.68 12.91 6.28
C TYR A 184 -2.09 14.27 6.67
N MET A 185 -1.20 14.27 7.66
CA MET A 185 -0.65 15.51 8.19
C MET A 185 0.52 16.01 7.37
N TYR A 186 1.29 15.13 6.72
CA TYR A 186 2.51 15.48 6.02
C TYR A 186 2.55 14.99 4.56
N PRO A 187 1.52 15.27 3.75
CA PRO A 187 1.43 14.75 2.38
C PRO A 187 2.60 15.20 1.50
N GLU A 188 3.12 16.41 1.67
CA GLU A 188 4.27 16.88 0.87
C GLU A 188 5.58 16.13 1.18
N ILE A 189 5.69 15.56 2.38
CA ILE A 189 6.82 14.66 2.70
C ILE A 189 6.63 13.35 1.95
N ILE A 190 5.41 12.79 1.95
CA ILE A 190 5.12 11.53 1.25
C ILE A 190 5.30 11.67 -0.26
N GLU A 191 4.81 12.74 -0.87
CA GLU A 191 4.92 13.01 -2.31
C GLU A 191 6.38 13.14 -2.80
N TYR A 192 7.33 13.37 -1.88
CA TYR A 192 8.74 13.40 -2.22
C TYR A 192 9.29 12.02 -2.61
N PHE A 193 8.66 10.94 -2.15
CA PHE A 193 9.15 9.58 -2.26
C PHE A 193 8.32 8.72 -3.23
N ASP A 194 8.96 7.71 -3.82
CA ASP A 194 8.26 6.61 -4.47
C ASP A 194 7.59 5.74 -3.40
N SER A 195 6.40 5.22 -3.72
CA SER A 195 5.61 4.31 -2.86
C SER A 195 5.20 3.08 -3.68
N PRO A 196 5.26 1.86 -3.13
CA PRO A 196 5.64 1.53 -1.74
C PRO A 196 7.16 1.55 -1.49
N VAL A 197 7.56 1.77 -0.24
CA VAL A 197 8.95 1.67 0.22
C VAL A 197 9.31 0.21 0.47
N SER A 198 10.39 -0.27 -0.12
CA SER A 198 10.86 -1.65 0.08
C SER A 198 11.70 -1.78 1.34
N VAL A 199 11.60 -2.91 2.04
CA VAL A 199 12.47 -3.22 3.18
C VAL A 199 13.50 -4.27 2.80
N ALA A 200 14.75 -4.04 3.20
CA ALA A 200 15.76 -5.08 3.16
C ALA A 200 15.75 -5.85 4.48
N THR A 201 15.99 -7.15 4.39
CA THR A 201 16.03 -8.04 5.56
C THR A 201 17.40 -8.70 5.70
N VAL A 202 17.70 -9.19 6.91
CA VAL A 202 18.80 -10.13 7.14
C VAL A 202 18.63 -11.39 6.29
N LYS A 203 19.70 -12.18 6.14
CA LYS A 203 19.75 -13.32 5.21
C LYS A 203 18.69 -14.41 5.49
N ASP A 204 18.29 -14.57 6.74
CA ASP A 204 17.22 -15.50 7.16
C ASP A 204 15.82 -14.88 7.07
N GLY A 205 15.71 -13.61 6.68
CA GLY A 205 14.44 -12.92 6.41
C GLY A 205 13.65 -12.52 7.66
N THR A 206 14.20 -12.69 8.86
CA THR A 206 13.49 -12.50 10.12
C THR A 206 13.60 -11.08 10.68
N GLU A 207 14.47 -10.23 10.17
CA GLU A 207 14.64 -8.87 10.70
C GLU A 207 14.85 -7.86 9.59
N ILE A 208 14.20 -6.70 9.70
CA ILE A 208 14.38 -5.58 8.78
C ILE A 208 15.64 -4.79 9.16
N THR A 209 16.58 -4.71 8.23
CA THR A 209 17.87 -4.03 8.40
C THR A 209 17.84 -2.59 7.91
N CYS A 210 17.11 -2.31 6.82
CA CYS A 210 16.98 -0.96 6.29
C CYS A 210 15.73 -0.78 5.43
N PHE A 211 15.42 0.48 5.15
CA PHE A 211 14.39 0.91 4.21
C PHE A 211 15.05 1.41 2.94
N GLU A 212 14.62 0.89 1.79
CA GLU A 212 15.08 1.33 0.48
C GLU A 212 14.14 2.41 -0.04
N ILE A 213 14.46 3.65 0.29
CA ILE A 213 13.68 4.82 -0.08
C ILE A 213 14.25 5.45 -1.35
N ARG A 214 13.38 5.79 -2.29
CA ARG A 214 13.74 6.47 -3.53
C ARG A 214 12.91 7.74 -3.69
N ARG A 215 13.53 8.77 -4.25
CA ARG A 215 12.82 10.01 -4.60
C ARG A 215 11.95 9.79 -5.84
N LYS A 216 10.72 10.33 -5.80
CA LYS A 216 9.80 10.29 -6.95
C LYS A 216 10.34 11.09 -8.13
N LYS A 217 10.56 10.41 -9.26
CA LYS A 217 11.17 11.03 -10.46
C LYS A 217 10.18 11.86 -11.28
N ASN A 218 8.87 11.58 -11.17
CA ASN A 218 7.82 12.28 -11.90
C ASN A 218 6.78 12.86 -10.92
N LYS A 219 6.75 14.19 -10.77
CA LYS A 219 5.62 14.88 -10.13
C LYS A 219 4.41 14.79 -11.06
N LYS A 220 3.60 13.74 -10.97
CA LYS A 220 2.19 13.87 -11.33
C LYS A 220 1.54 14.68 -10.22
N THR A 221 1.05 15.86 -10.54
CA THR A 221 0.18 16.64 -9.65
C THR A 221 -1.11 15.86 -9.46
N GLU A 222 -1.15 15.00 -8.45
CA GLU A 222 -2.40 14.52 -7.90
C GLU A 222 -2.86 15.55 -6.87
N THR A 223 -4.08 16.04 -7.02
CA THR A 223 -4.67 17.01 -6.10
C THR A 223 -5.01 16.31 -4.79
N VAL A 224 -4.12 16.37 -3.80
CA VAL A 224 -4.41 15.86 -2.45
C VAL A 224 -5.31 16.88 -1.74
N ASN A 225 -6.49 16.41 -1.31
CA ASN A 225 -7.43 17.18 -0.53
C ASN A 225 -6.97 17.22 0.95
N ASN A 226 -6.31 18.29 1.37
CA ASN A 226 -5.72 18.48 2.71
C ASN A 226 -6.73 18.73 3.86
N TRP A 227 -7.99 18.27 3.74
CA TRP A 227 -9.04 18.56 4.73
C TRP A 227 -8.69 18.14 6.16
N HIS A 228 -7.90 17.07 6.31
CA HIS A 228 -7.50 16.54 7.62
C HIS A 228 -6.50 17.46 8.33
N ARG A 229 -5.50 17.99 7.59
CA ARG A 229 -4.57 19.01 8.11
C ARG A 229 -5.33 20.28 8.54
N TYR A 230 -6.25 20.75 7.70
CA TYR A 230 -7.07 21.92 8.04
C TYR A 230 -7.94 21.68 9.28
N ALA A 231 -8.55 20.50 9.42
CA ALA A 231 -9.34 20.16 10.60
C ALA A 231 -8.49 20.09 11.88
N TYR A 232 -7.27 19.55 11.79
CA TYR A 232 -6.33 19.52 12.92
C TYR A 232 -5.84 20.90 13.33
N ASP A 233 -5.41 21.73 12.36
CA ASP A 233 -4.98 23.10 12.62
C ASP A 233 -6.11 23.93 13.24
N LEU A 234 -7.35 23.73 12.77
CA LEU A 234 -8.54 24.35 13.34
C LEU A 234 -8.82 23.87 14.76
N LYS A 235 -8.74 22.57 15.03
CA LYS A 235 -8.91 21.99 16.36
C LYS A 235 -7.89 22.55 17.34
N ASN A 236 -6.60 22.59 16.98
CA ASN A 236 -5.55 23.17 17.82
C ASN A 236 -5.74 24.68 18.05
N ALA A 237 -6.20 25.41 17.03
CA ALA A 237 -6.54 26.83 17.18
C ALA A 237 -7.74 27.07 18.11
N LEU A 238 -8.68 26.11 18.16
CA LEU A 238 -9.87 26.16 19.02
C LEU A 238 -9.59 25.69 20.44
N GLU A 239 -8.71 24.70 20.65
CA GLU A 239 -8.28 24.23 21.98
C GLU A 239 -7.46 25.29 22.75
N GLY A 240 -6.98 26.33 22.07
CA GLY A 240 -6.40 27.53 22.69
C GLY A 240 -7.43 28.55 23.23
N ASN A 241 -8.73 28.34 23.05
CA ASN A 241 -9.80 29.19 23.57
C ASN A 241 -10.88 28.34 24.27
N ASP A 242 -11.04 28.51 25.59
CA ASP A 242 -12.12 27.91 26.38
C ASP A 242 -13.51 28.22 25.78
N SER A 243 -14.17 27.24 25.11
CA SER A 243 -15.63 27.10 25.01
C SER A 243 -16.06 25.95 24.07
N PRO A 244 -17.23 25.28 24.31
CA PRO A 244 -17.44 23.89 23.97
C PRO A 244 -18.24 23.70 22.68
N LEU A 245 -17.86 22.72 21.84
CA LEU A 245 -18.77 22.06 20.90
C LEU A 245 -18.20 20.70 20.47
N ASN A 246 -18.53 19.69 21.26
CA ASN A 246 -18.62 18.30 20.79
C ASN A 246 -19.73 18.25 19.75
N LYS A 247 -19.38 18.10 18.46
CA LYS A 247 -20.23 17.60 17.36
C LYS A 247 -19.42 17.59 16.06
N ALA A 248 -18.55 16.59 15.90
CA ALA A 248 -17.92 16.28 14.62
C ALA A 248 -17.68 14.77 14.47
N GLU A 249 -18.57 13.93 15.05
CA GLU A 249 -18.43 12.46 15.00
C GLU A 249 -19.30 11.78 13.92
N ASP A 250 -20.13 12.48 13.13
CA ASP A 250 -21.18 11.79 12.34
C ASP A 250 -21.11 11.91 10.79
N ASP A 251 -20.09 12.48 10.17
CA ASP A 251 -20.06 12.64 8.69
C ASP A 251 -19.16 11.62 7.94
N PHE A 252 -18.95 10.41 8.48
CA PHE A 252 -18.18 9.34 7.81
C PHE A 252 -18.99 8.42 6.87
N GLU A 253 -20.28 8.69 6.64
CA GLU A 253 -21.11 7.94 5.69
C GLU A 253 -21.12 8.58 4.29
N LEU A 254 -20.07 8.37 3.50
CA LEU A 254 -20.09 8.79 2.09
C LEU A 254 -19.29 7.86 1.17
N PHE A 255 -19.65 6.57 1.14
CA PHE A 255 -19.17 5.62 0.12
C PHE A 255 -20.28 4.70 -0.38
N GLY A 256 -21.24 5.28 -1.11
CA GLY A 256 -22.28 4.59 -1.88
C GLY A 256 -21.97 4.47 -3.38
N ILE A 257 -20.71 4.38 -3.80
CA ILE A 257 -20.30 4.24 -5.21
C ILE A 257 -19.57 2.89 -5.37
N ARG A 258 -20.31 1.78 -5.28
CA ARG A 258 -19.73 0.42 -5.29
C ARG A 258 -20.09 -0.43 -6.51
N SER A 259 -21.07 -0.03 -7.32
CA SER A 259 -21.58 -0.87 -8.43
C SER A 259 -20.99 -0.53 -9.79
N ASP A 260 -20.61 0.73 -10.05
CA ASP A 260 -20.32 1.20 -11.42
C ASP A 260 -18.84 1.04 -11.83
N TYR A 261 -17.98 0.57 -10.91
CA TYR A 261 -16.53 0.54 -11.12
C TYR A 261 -16.03 -0.70 -11.89
N CYS A 262 -16.73 -1.83 -11.81
CA CYS A 262 -16.34 -3.05 -12.52
C CYS A 262 -16.45 -2.89 -14.04
N ASP A 263 -17.44 -2.13 -14.51
CA ASP A 263 -17.68 -1.92 -15.95
C ASP A 263 -16.60 -1.01 -16.56
N ALA A 264 -16.23 0.07 -15.88
CA ALA A 264 -15.21 1.01 -16.34
C ALA A 264 -13.79 0.40 -16.41
N TYR A 265 -13.46 -0.52 -15.51
CA TYR A 265 -12.14 -1.18 -15.50
C TYR A 265 -12.00 -2.26 -16.60
N SER A 266 -13.11 -2.91 -16.95
CA SER A 266 -13.15 -3.91 -18.04
C SER A 266 -12.86 -3.29 -19.41
N GLU A 267 -13.38 -2.08 -19.65
CA GLU A 267 -13.13 -1.33 -20.89
C GLU A 267 -11.67 -0.88 -21.03
N LEU A 268 -11.06 -0.41 -19.93
CA LEU A 268 -9.65 0.00 -19.89
C LEU A 268 -8.68 -1.18 -20.08
N SER A 269 -8.97 -2.33 -19.46
CA SER A 269 -8.18 -3.56 -19.62
C SER A 269 -8.22 -4.09 -21.06
N SER A 270 -9.39 -3.99 -21.71
CA SER A 270 -9.56 -4.37 -23.12
C SER A 270 -8.74 -3.48 -24.06
N ALA A 271 -8.75 -2.16 -23.84
CA ALA A 271 -8.00 -1.21 -24.67
C ALA A 271 -6.47 -1.37 -24.57
N ILE A 272 -5.95 -1.75 -23.39
CA ILE A 272 -4.52 -2.03 -23.19
C ILE A 272 -4.13 -3.34 -23.86
N SER A 273 -4.98 -4.37 -23.76
CA SER A 273 -4.74 -5.68 -24.39
C SER A 273 -4.71 -5.60 -25.91
N GLU A 274 -5.59 -4.81 -26.53
CA GLU A 274 -5.58 -4.56 -27.97
C GLU A 274 -4.30 -3.85 -28.43
N ARG A 275 -3.77 -2.92 -27.63
CA ARG A 275 -2.51 -2.23 -27.95
C ARG A 275 -1.30 -3.15 -27.92
N ILE A 276 -1.22 -4.04 -26.94
CA ILE A 276 -0.12 -5.01 -26.81
C ILE A 276 -0.14 -6.05 -27.95
N ALA A 277 -1.33 -6.37 -28.49
CA ALA A 277 -1.49 -7.28 -29.62
C ALA A 277 -1.07 -6.68 -30.98
N VAL A 278 -0.99 -5.35 -31.09
CA VAL A 278 -0.59 -4.66 -32.33
C VAL A 278 0.94 -4.42 -32.40
N GLU A 279 1.64 -4.52 -31.27
CA GLU A 279 3.09 -4.31 -31.17
C GLU A 279 3.93 -5.60 -31.15
N ASN A 280 3.30 -6.78 -31.37
CA ASN A 280 3.96 -8.08 -31.60
C ASN A 280 3.59 -8.66 -32.96
#